data_AF-A0A3R7GPX5-F1
#
_entry.id   AF-A0A3R7GPX5-F1
#
_cell.length_a   1.000
_cell.length_b   1.000
_cell.length_c   1.000
_cell.angle_alpha   90.00
_cell.angle_beta   90.00
_cell.angle_gamma   90.00
#
_symmetry.space_group_name_H-M   'P 1'
#
loop_
_entity.id
_entity.type
_entity.pdbx_description
1 polymer ?
#
loop_
_entity_poly.entity_id
_entity_poly.type
_entity_poly.pdbx_seq_one_letter_code
_entity_poly.pdbx_strand_id
1 'polypeptide(L)'
;MFVPHNWYIGAAGVAKAEALVDQCQPELAVQFFEKALLQEPRNPSLLDSIGELSTELDNPERALTAFQQSVALAPAQNPSKYFYLAQLVTGEEAEHYTTQGIIHLKQELQQHTDPTTSAALAIKKQICDAFCSLGELYMTDMCDHEEAETRCENYFQEAMKFDVGLPEPTQALANLRLVQQNKEAADGLLEETYRRINENCDENSLPSLEFRTATGKMLIEVERYEEASDLLEGVMQEDDENAELWFLVGTCYRAMDDLPNALEFFEKCRSMLKKLKKQLRDEFYLQDQLESVDETVVALKATIASRPPEEDEDEESENDEDVSASAETVGQQDVEMEE
;
A
#
# COMPACT_ATOMS: atom_id res chain seq x y z
N MET A 1 -29.73 11.15 -43.35
CA MET A 1 -29.21 10.58 -42.09
C MET A 1 -30.06 11.17 -40.97
N PHE A 2 -31.09 10.45 -40.51
CA PHE A 2 -31.89 10.86 -39.36
C PHE A 2 -31.26 10.22 -38.13
N VAL A 3 -30.67 11.03 -37.25
CA VAL A 3 -30.31 10.57 -35.90
C VAL A 3 -31.60 10.57 -35.08
N PRO A 4 -32.04 9.43 -34.49
CA PRO A 4 -33.30 9.36 -33.77
C PRO A 4 -33.31 10.32 -32.58
N HIS A 5 -34.43 10.98 -32.31
CA HIS A 5 -34.57 11.97 -31.21
C HIS A 5 -34.20 11.40 -29.82
N ASN A 6 -34.32 10.08 -29.62
CA ASN A 6 -33.91 9.38 -28.39
C ASN A 6 -32.40 9.41 -28.12
N TRP A 7 -31.55 9.48 -29.16
CA TRP A 7 -30.09 9.53 -28.99
C TRP A 7 -29.62 10.81 -28.28
N TYR A 8 -30.27 11.94 -28.57
CA TYR A 8 -29.94 13.21 -27.93
C TYR A 8 -30.32 13.23 -26.44
N ILE A 9 -31.35 12.49 -26.05
CA ILE A 9 -31.81 12.40 -24.66
C ILE A 9 -30.89 11.50 -23.83
N GLY A 10 -30.45 10.37 -24.40
CA GLY A 10 -29.47 9.47 -23.77
C GLY A 10 -28.13 10.18 -23.51
N ALA A 11 -27.56 10.79 -24.55
CA ALA A 11 -26.30 11.55 -24.43
C ALA A 11 -26.39 12.73 -23.44
N ALA A 12 -27.52 13.44 -23.40
CA ALA A 12 -27.74 14.50 -22.41
C ALA A 12 -27.87 13.97 -20.97
N GLY A 13 -28.38 12.74 -20.79
CA GLY A 13 -28.45 12.07 -19.51
C GLY A 13 -27.07 11.68 -18.97
N VAL A 14 -26.22 11.15 -19.84
CA VAL A 14 -24.82 10.78 -19.53
C VAL A 14 -24.01 12.01 -19.12
N ALA A 15 -24.00 13.06 -19.94
CA ALA A 15 -23.27 14.29 -19.62
C ALA A 15 -23.73 14.93 -18.30
N LYS A 16 -25.03 14.79 -17.96
CA LYS A 16 -25.55 15.24 -16.67
C LYS A 16 -25.10 14.35 -15.51
N ALA A 17 -25.03 13.03 -15.71
CA ALA A 17 -24.51 12.11 -14.72
C ALA A 17 -23.04 12.39 -14.42
N GLU A 18 -22.20 12.55 -15.45
CA GLU A 18 -20.78 12.93 -15.33
C GLU A 18 -20.62 14.24 -14.55
N ALA A 19 -21.37 15.27 -14.90
CA ALA A 19 -21.33 16.54 -14.17
C ALA A 19 -21.77 16.42 -12.69
N LEU A 20 -22.58 15.42 -12.34
CA LEU A 20 -22.99 15.15 -10.96
C LEU A 20 -21.90 14.39 -10.19
N VAL A 21 -21.13 13.52 -10.86
CA VAL A 21 -19.92 12.92 -10.29
C VAL A 21 -18.94 14.03 -9.93
N ASP A 22 -18.68 14.97 -10.85
CA ASP A 22 -17.80 16.12 -10.61
C ASP A 22 -18.28 17.04 -9.46
N GLN A 23 -19.58 17.03 -9.17
CA GLN A 23 -20.21 17.79 -8.08
C GLN A 23 -20.27 17.00 -6.76
N CYS A 24 -19.63 15.82 -6.69
CA CYS A 24 -19.69 14.90 -5.56
C CYS A 24 -21.15 14.55 -5.18
N GLN A 25 -21.99 14.27 -6.17
CA GLN A 25 -23.37 13.79 -6.02
C GLN A 25 -23.55 12.41 -6.66
N PRO A 26 -22.81 11.38 -6.20
CA PRO A 26 -22.78 10.06 -6.82
C PRO A 26 -24.15 9.37 -6.84
N GLU A 27 -24.98 9.54 -5.81
CA GLU A 27 -26.31 8.92 -5.75
C GLU A 27 -27.23 9.44 -6.85
N LEU A 28 -27.13 10.73 -7.18
CA LEU A 28 -27.91 11.33 -8.25
C LEU A 28 -27.33 10.97 -9.61
N ALA A 29 -26.00 10.92 -9.74
CA ALA A 29 -25.32 10.48 -10.95
C ALA A 29 -25.77 9.08 -11.38
N VAL A 30 -25.78 8.11 -10.45
CA VAL A 30 -26.27 6.74 -10.71
C VAL A 30 -27.69 6.75 -11.28
N GLN A 31 -28.61 7.54 -10.72
CA GLN A 31 -29.98 7.62 -11.26
C GLN A 31 -30.05 8.17 -12.68
N PHE A 32 -29.13 9.07 -13.07
CA PHE A 32 -29.05 9.57 -14.44
C PHE A 32 -28.43 8.53 -15.38
N PHE A 33 -27.41 7.79 -14.94
CA PHE A 33 -26.87 6.67 -15.71
C PHE A 33 -27.90 5.56 -15.90
N GLU A 34 -28.68 5.19 -14.88
CA GLU A 34 -29.77 4.21 -15.00
C GLU A 34 -30.84 4.66 -15.99
N LYS A 35 -31.20 5.95 -16.00
CA LYS A 35 -32.13 6.51 -16.99
C LYS A 35 -31.55 6.47 -18.41
N ALA A 36 -30.25 6.70 -18.57
CA ALA A 36 -29.58 6.56 -19.86
C ALA A 36 -29.55 5.09 -20.31
N LEU A 37 -29.31 4.16 -19.38
CA LEU A 37 -29.31 2.72 -19.63
C LEU A 37 -30.69 2.22 -20.08
N LEU A 38 -31.79 2.79 -19.58
CA LEU A 38 -33.14 2.49 -20.10
C LEU A 38 -33.30 2.83 -21.60
N GLN A 39 -32.56 3.82 -22.10
CA GLN A 39 -32.56 4.18 -23.53
C GLN A 39 -31.57 3.34 -24.33
N GLU A 40 -30.46 2.93 -23.70
CA GLU A 40 -29.39 2.13 -24.30
C GLU A 40 -29.08 0.87 -23.47
N PRO A 41 -29.99 -0.15 -23.42
CA PRO A 41 -29.86 -1.27 -22.48
C PRO A 41 -28.68 -2.22 -22.74
N ARG A 42 -27.93 -1.98 -23.82
CA ARG A 42 -26.78 -2.80 -24.24
C ARG A 42 -25.50 -1.96 -24.28
N ASN A 43 -25.44 -0.88 -23.50
CA ASN A 43 -24.26 -0.04 -23.39
C ASN A 43 -23.43 -0.46 -22.16
N PRO A 44 -22.34 -1.24 -22.35
CA PRO A 44 -21.49 -1.70 -21.25
C PRO A 44 -20.82 -0.56 -20.48
N SER A 45 -20.52 0.58 -21.12
CA SER A 45 -19.89 1.71 -20.44
C SER A 45 -20.81 2.34 -19.39
N LEU A 46 -22.12 2.38 -19.62
CA LEU A 46 -23.09 2.83 -18.61
C LEU A 46 -23.17 1.87 -17.44
N LEU A 47 -23.08 0.56 -17.72
CA LEU A 47 -23.07 -0.46 -16.68
C LEU A 47 -21.79 -0.42 -15.84
N ASP A 48 -20.63 -0.17 -16.47
CA ASP A 48 -19.36 0.05 -15.78
C ASP A 48 -19.47 1.27 -14.83
N SER A 49 -19.94 2.42 -15.33
CA SER A 49 -20.12 3.63 -14.49
C SER A 49 -21.12 3.43 -13.35
N ILE A 50 -22.21 2.68 -13.57
CA ILE A 50 -23.15 2.33 -12.50
C ILE A 50 -22.46 1.42 -11.49
N GLY A 51 -21.68 0.43 -11.94
CA GLY A 51 -20.96 -0.52 -11.09
C GLY A 51 -19.93 0.18 -10.20
N GLU A 52 -19.10 1.04 -10.78
CA GLU A 52 -18.05 1.79 -10.10
C GLU A 52 -18.66 2.71 -9.03
N LEU A 53 -19.61 3.57 -9.40
CA LEU A 53 -20.27 4.46 -8.43
C LEU A 53 -21.07 3.70 -7.37
N SER A 54 -21.67 2.56 -7.72
CA SER A 54 -22.38 1.75 -6.72
C SER A 54 -21.44 1.12 -5.71
N THR A 55 -20.19 0.83 -6.11
CA THR A 55 -19.15 0.37 -5.20
C THR A 55 -18.74 1.48 -4.24
N GLU A 56 -18.53 2.70 -4.74
CA GLU A 56 -18.24 3.89 -3.90
C GLU A 56 -19.38 4.22 -2.92
N LEU A 57 -20.62 3.94 -3.31
CA LEU A 57 -21.82 4.14 -2.50
C LEU A 57 -22.12 2.99 -1.52
N ASP A 58 -21.21 2.02 -1.37
CA ASP A 58 -21.38 0.82 -0.54
C ASP A 58 -22.68 0.07 -0.87
N ASN A 59 -22.99 -0.06 -2.17
CA ASN A 59 -24.12 -0.81 -2.69
C ASN A 59 -23.66 -2.02 -3.51
N PRO A 60 -23.20 -3.10 -2.83
CA PRO A 60 -22.57 -4.23 -3.49
C PRO A 60 -23.53 -4.99 -4.41
N GLU A 61 -24.82 -5.08 -4.06
CA GLU A 61 -25.82 -5.78 -4.87
C GLU A 61 -26.02 -5.10 -6.24
N ARG A 62 -26.11 -3.77 -6.24
CA ARG A 62 -26.25 -2.97 -7.47
C ARG A 62 -24.97 -3.04 -8.30
N ALA A 63 -23.81 -2.89 -7.65
CA ALA A 63 -22.52 -2.97 -8.32
C ALA A 63 -22.34 -4.33 -9.02
N LEU A 64 -22.56 -5.42 -8.28
CA LEU A 64 -22.45 -6.79 -8.79
C LEU A 64 -23.35 -7.01 -10.01
N THR A 65 -24.62 -6.59 -9.91
CA THR A 65 -25.57 -6.72 -11.02
C THR A 65 -25.12 -5.96 -12.27
N ALA A 66 -24.64 -4.72 -12.11
CA ALA A 66 -24.20 -3.89 -13.21
C ALA A 66 -22.96 -4.46 -13.90
N PHE A 67 -21.94 -4.85 -13.13
CA PHE A 67 -20.73 -5.44 -13.69
C PHE A 67 -20.98 -6.80 -14.36
N GLN A 68 -21.82 -7.66 -13.78
CA GLN A 68 -22.21 -8.94 -14.40
C GLN A 68 -22.90 -8.74 -15.76
N GLN A 69 -23.76 -7.72 -15.87
CA GLN A 69 -24.36 -7.37 -17.15
C GLN A 69 -23.32 -6.80 -18.13
N SER A 70 -22.37 -6.00 -17.65
CA SER A 70 -21.30 -5.44 -18.49
C SER A 70 -20.40 -6.52 -19.08
N VAL A 71 -19.92 -7.46 -18.27
CA VAL A 71 -19.06 -8.56 -18.74
C VAL A 71 -19.80 -9.49 -19.71
N ALA A 72 -21.12 -9.68 -19.53
CA ALA A 72 -21.93 -10.46 -20.48
C ALA A 72 -22.07 -9.78 -21.85
N LEU A 73 -22.04 -8.44 -21.90
CA LEU A 73 -22.19 -7.66 -23.13
C LEU A 73 -20.86 -7.45 -23.86
N ALA A 74 -19.80 -7.11 -23.13
CA ALA A 74 -18.49 -6.76 -23.68
C ALA A 74 -17.36 -7.21 -22.72
N PRO A 75 -17.02 -8.50 -22.69
CA PRO A 75 -16.06 -9.05 -21.73
C PRO A 75 -14.65 -8.42 -21.87
N ALA A 76 -14.17 -8.19 -23.09
CA ALA A 76 -12.84 -7.63 -23.32
C ALA A 76 -12.73 -6.10 -23.12
N GLN A 77 -13.83 -5.38 -22.91
CA GLN A 77 -13.81 -3.93 -22.72
C GLN A 77 -13.63 -3.62 -21.23
N ASN A 78 -12.72 -2.72 -20.87
CA ASN A 78 -12.46 -2.33 -19.48
C ASN A 78 -12.21 -3.55 -18.58
N PRO A 79 -11.06 -4.24 -18.71
CA PRO A 79 -10.77 -5.43 -17.91
C PRO A 79 -10.85 -5.21 -16.39
N SER A 80 -10.69 -3.95 -15.92
CA SER A 80 -10.78 -3.60 -14.50
C SER A 80 -12.08 -4.01 -13.82
N LYS A 81 -13.20 -4.09 -14.57
CA LYS A 81 -14.50 -4.55 -14.04
C LYS A 81 -14.48 -5.97 -13.48
N TYR A 82 -13.55 -6.82 -13.93
CA TYR A 82 -13.37 -8.14 -13.35
C TYR A 82 -12.78 -8.09 -11.95
N PHE A 83 -11.93 -7.11 -11.65
CA PHE A 83 -11.36 -6.94 -10.31
C PHE A 83 -12.40 -6.36 -9.34
N TYR A 84 -13.26 -5.44 -9.81
CA TYR A 84 -14.43 -5.03 -9.04
C TYR A 84 -15.36 -6.21 -8.75
N LEU A 85 -15.65 -7.06 -9.75
CA LEU A 85 -16.45 -8.28 -9.52
C LEU A 85 -15.80 -9.20 -8.50
N ALA A 86 -14.49 -9.42 -8.59
CA ALA A 86 -13.77 -10.28 -7.65
C ALA A 86 -13.85 -9.80 -6.21
N GLN A 87 -13.83 -8.48 -5.96
CA GLN A 87 -14.00 -7.88 -4.63
C GLN A 87 -15.43 -8.01 -4.08
N LEU A 88 -16.42 -8.20 -4.94
CA LEU A 88 -17.84 -8.32 -4.56
C LEU A 88 -18.29 -9.77 -4.30
N VAL A 89 -17.41 -10.74 -4.55
CA VAL A 89 -17.67 -12.17 -4.37
C VAL A 89 -16.55 -12.80 -3.54
N THR A 90 -16.63 -14.10 -3.26
CA THR A 90 -15.66 -14.79 -2.38
C THR A 90 -15.20 -16.12 -2.98
N GLY A 91 -14.04 -16.60 -2.50
CA GLY A 91 -13.50 -17.92 -2.85
C GLY A 91 -13.28 -18.13 -4.35
N GLU A 92 -13.68 -19.29 -4.87
CA GLU A 92 -13.46 -19.68 -6.27
C GLU A 92 -14.10 -18.71 -7.29
N GLU A 93 -15.20 -18.01 -6.93
CA GLU A 93 -15.81 -17.03 -7.83
C GLU A 93 -14.92 -15.79 -7.97
N ALA A 94 -14.26 -15.36 -6.88
CA ALA A 94 -13.31 -14.26 -6.91
C ALA A 94 -12.08 -14.62 -7.74
N GLU A 95 -11.54 -15.83 -7.55
CA GLU A 95 -10.46 -16.36 -8.37
C GLU A 95 -10.84 -16.38 -9.87
N HIS A 96 -12.06 -16.83 -10.17
CA HIS A 96 -12.56 -16.91 -11.54
C HIS A 96 -12.58 -15.53 -12.21
N TYR A 97 -13.20 -14.53 -11.58
CA TYR A 97 -13.25 -13.18 -12.16
C TYR A 97 -11.86 -12.57 -12.30
N THR A 98 -11.01 -12.63 -11.28
CA THR A 98 -9.65 -12.08 -11.35
C THR A 98 -8.86 -12.73 -12.48
N THR A 99 -8.97 -14.06 -12.66
CA THR A 99 -8.32 -14.77 -13.77
C THR A 99 -8.84 -14.31 -15.14
N GLN A 100 -10.14 -14.06 -15.29
CA GLN A 100 -10.70 -13.50 -16.53
C GLN A 100 -10.17 -12.08 -16.81
N GLY A 101 -10.10 -11.23 -15.78
CA GLY A 101 -9.51 -9.89 -15.90
C GLY A 101 -8.07 -9.94 -16.40
N ILE A 102 -7.25 -10.82 -15.82
CA ILE A 102 -5.86 -11.06 -16.24
C ILE A 102 -5.79 -11.53 -17.70
N ILE A 103 -6.68 -12.43 -18.14
CA ILE A 103 -6.71 -12.90 -19.53
C ILE A 103 -6.93 -11.73 -20.49
N HIS A 104 -7.89 -10.85 -20.19
CA HIS A 104 -8.17 -9.69 -21.04
C HIS A 104 -7.05 -8.65 -21.00
N LEU A 105 -6.44 -8.37 -19.84
CA LEU A 105 -5.27 -7.51 -19.76
C LEU A 105 -4.07 -8.08 -20.54
N LYS A 106 -3.83 -9.39 -20.47
CA LYS A 106 -2.77 -10.04 -21.27
C LYS A 106 -3.03 -9.91 -22.78
N GLN A 107 -4.29 -9.99 -23.21
CA GLN A 107 -4.66 -9.75 -24.60
C GLN A 107 -4.45 -8.29 -25.02
N GLU A 108 -4.79 -7.34 -24.15
CA GLU A 108 -4.56 -5.91 -24.37
C GLU A 108 -3.06 -5.61 -24.47
N LEU A 109 -2.26 -6.15 -23.54
CA LEU A 109 -0.81 -6.00 -23.53
C LEU A 109 -0.15 -6.51 -24.82
N GLN A 110 -0.65 -7.60 -25.41
CA GLN A 110 -0.15 -8.13 -26.69
C GLN A 110 -0.33 -7.17 -27.88
N GLN A 111 -1.26 -6.21 -27.77
CA GLN A 111 -1.47 -5.19 -28.81
C GLN A 111 -0.40 -4.10 -28.75
N HIS A 112 0.34 -3.97 -27.64
CA HIS A 112 1.45 -3.04 -27.50
C HIS A 112 2.71 -3.63 -28.16
N THR A 113 3.22 -2.96 -29.19
CA THR A 113 4.46 -3.37 -29.87
C THR A 113 5.70 -3.13 -29.01
N ASP A 114 5.68 -2.09 -28.18
CA ASP A 114 6.74 -1.75 -27.25
C ASP A 114 6.27 -1.96 -25.79
N PRO A 115 6.84 -2.95 -25.08
CA PRO A 115 6.44 -3.31 -23.72
C PRO A 115 6.94 -2.32 -22.65
N THR A 116 7.62 -1.24 -23.03
CA THR A 116 8.16 -0.19 -22.15
C THR A 116 7.35 1.11 -22.18
N THR A 117 6.33 1.19 -23.04
CA THR A 117 5.42 2.34 -23.08
C THR A 117 4.67 2.48 -21.76
N SER A 118 4.32 3.71 -21.35
CA SER A 118 3.58 3.98 -20.10
C SER A 118 2.27 3.19 -20.02
N ALA A 119 1.55 3.06 -21.13
CA ALA A 119 0.34 2.24 -21.21
C ALA A 119 0.62 0.75 -20.99
N ALA A 120 1.68 0.20 -21.60
CA ALA A 120 2.07 -1.19 -21.39
C ALA A 120 2.55 -1.44 -19.94
N LEU A 121 3.25 -0.48 -19.32
CA LEU A 121 3.67 -0.56 -17.92
C LEU A 121 2.46 -0.51 -16.97
N ALA A 122 1.45 0.32 -17.26
CA ALA A 122 0.20 0.36 -16.49
C ALA A 122 -0.55 -0.98 -16.56
N ILE A 123 -0.65 -1.60 -17.74
CA ILE A 123 -1.26 -2.93 -17.90
C ILE A 123 -0.45 -4.00 -17.16
N LYS A 124 0.89 -3.97 -17.26
CA LYS A 124 1.76 -4.88 -16.50
C LYS A 124 1.56 -4.75 -14.99
N LYS A 125 1.50 -3.51 -14.48
CA LYS A 125 1.17 -3.23 -13.08
C LYS A 125 -0.17 -3.88 -12.69
N GLN A 126 -1.24 -3.65 -13.45
CA GLN A 126 -2.54 -4.26 -13.14
C GLN A 126 -2.51 -5.80 -13.16
N ILE A 127 -1.79 -6.41 -14.09
CA ILE A 127 -1.61 -7.88 -14.11
C ILE A 127 -0.84 -8.35 -12.88
N CYS A 128 0.21 -7.61 -12.52
CA CYS A 128 1.05 -7.89 -11.36
C CYS A 128 0.24 -7.84 -10.05
N ASP A 129 -0.50 -6.74 -9.85
CA ASP A 129 -1.37 -6.53 -8.69
C ASP A 129 -2.43 -7.64 -8.61
N ALA A 130 -3.08 -7.96 -9.73
CA ALA A 130 -4.11 -9.01 -9.77
C ALA A 130 -3.57 -10.41 -9.41
N PHE A 131 -2.34 -10.73 -9.81
CA PHE A 131 -1.69 -11.98 -9.39
C PHE A 131 -1.31 -11.97 -7.90
N CYS A 132 -0.88 -10.82 -7.35
CA CYS A 132 -0.65 -10.69 -5.91
C CYS A 132 -1.96 -10.91 -5.13
N SER A 133 -3.06 -10.28 -5.55
CA SER A 133 -4.38 -10.49 -4.93
C SER A 133 -4.86 -11.94 -5.00
N LEU A 134 -4.58 -12.66 -6.10
CA LEU A 134 -4.86 -14.10 -6.19
C LEU A 134 -4.04 -14.92 -5.19
N GLY A 135 -2.74 -14.62 -5.04
CA GLY A 135 -1.92 -15.31 -4.05
C GLY A 135 -2.37 -15.04 -2.63
N GLU A 136 -2.72 -13.79 -2.31
CA GLU A 136 -3.26 -13.38 -1.01
C GLU A 136 -4.60 -14.05 -0.69
N LEU A 137 -5.50 -14.18 -1.67
CA LEU A 137 -6.76 -14.92 -1.52
C LEU A 137 -6.52 -16.36 -1.02
N TYR A 138 -5.44 -17.00 -1.47
CA TYR A 138 -5.04 -18.33 -1.01
C TYR A 138 -4.29 -18.35 0.33
N MET A 139 -3.78 -17.21 0.79
CA MET A 139 -3.23 -17.06 2.13
C MET A 139 -4.30 -16.77 3.18
N THR A 140 -5.46 -16.25 2.78
CA THR A 140 -6.55 -15.86 3.69
C THR A 140 -7.79 -16.74 3.52
N ASP A 141 -8.62 -16.48 2.51
CA ASP A 141 -9.97 -17.05 2.39
C ASP A 141 -9.95 -18.52 1.93
N MET A 142 -8.94 -18.88 1.13
CA MET A 142 -8.79 -20.22 0.54
C MET A 142 -7.63 -21.01 1.16
N CYS A 143 -7.17 -20.65 2.37
CA CYS A 143 -6.02 -21.27 3.03
C CYS A 143 -6.22 -22.76 3.38
N ASP A 144 -7.47 -23.20 3.56
CA ASP A 144 -7.81 -24.60 3.82
C ASP A 144 -7.84 -25.49 2.55
N HIS A 145 -7.67 -24.89 1.36
CA HIS A 145 -7.66 -25.64 0.11
C HIS A 145 -6.39 -26.50 0.01
N GLU A 146 -6.51 -27.76 -0.45
CA GLU A 146 -5.39 -28.71 -0.50
C GLU A 146 -4.19 -28.19 -1.31
N GLU A 147 -4.49 -27.44 -2.38
CA GLU A 147 -3.48 -26.83 -3.25
C GLU A 147 -3.15 -25.37 -2.88
N ALA A 148 -3.60 -24.84 -1.73
CA ALA A 148 -3.52 -23.42 -1.42
C ALA A 148 -2.10 -22.87 -1.52
N GLU A 149 -1.14 -23.52 -0.85
CA GLU A 149 0.27 -23.14 -0.86
C GLU A 149 0.86 -23.15 -2.27
N THR A 150 0.60 -24.21 -3.05
CA THR A 150 1.12 -24.34 -4.41
C THR A 150 0.51 -23.31 -5.36
N ARG A 151 -0.80 -23.04 -5.26
CA ARG A 151 -1.47 -22.02 -6.06
C ARG A 151 -0.98 -20.62 -5.70
N CYS A 152 -0.89 -20.32 -4.40
CA CYS A 152 -0.35 -19.07 -3.87
C CYS A 152 1.06 -18.79 -4.43
N GLU A 153 1.98 -19.75 -4.31
CA GLU A 153 3.34 -19.60 -4.83
C GLU A 153 3.37 -19.39 -6.35
N ASN A 154 2.55 -20.15 -7.10
CA ASN A 154 2.47 -20.00 -8.56
C ASN A 154 1.96 -18.61 -8.96
N TYR A 155 0.96 -18.05 -8.26
CA TYR A 155 0.45 -16.72 -8.56
C TYR A 155 1.50 -15.64 -8.27
N PHE A 156 2.21 -15.71 -7.15
CA PHE A 156 3.29 -14.76 -6.88
C PHE A 156 4.44 -14.87 -7.89
N GLN A 157 4.79 -16.09 -8.34
CA GLN A 157 5.75 -16.27 -9.42
C GLN A 157 5.25 -15.73 -10.76
N GLU A 158 3.96 -15.82 -11.05
CA GLU A 158 3.36 -15.17 -12.22
C GLU A 158 3.39 -13.64 -12.09
N ALA A 159 3.11 -13.07 -10.91
CA ALA A 159 3.21 -11.63 -10.65
C ALA A 159 4.60 -11.09 -11.01
N MET A 160 5.66 -11.78 -10.56
CA MET A 160 7.05 -11.44 -10.84
C MET A 160 7.39 -11.35 -12.34
N LYS A 161 6.63 -12.02 -13.23
CA LYS A 161 6.84 -11.92 -14.69
C LYS A 161 6.36 -10.59 -15.28
N PHE A 162 5.50 -9.88 -14.56
CA PHE A 162 4.93 -8.59 -14.93
C PHE A 162 5.42 -7.47 -14.01
N ASP A 163 6.40 -7.75 -13.16
CA ASP A 163 7.01 -6.78 -12.26
C ASP A 163 7.60 -5.59 -13.04
N VAL A 164 7.25 -4.40 -12.59
CA VAL A 164 7.74 -3.11 -13.12
C VAL A 164 8.50 -2.31 -12.05
N GLY A 165 8.98 -2.97 -11.01
CA GLY A 165 9.67 -2.36 -9.86
C GLY A 165 8.77 -2.10 -8.67
N LEU A 166 7.67 -2.86 -8.56
CA LEU A 166 6.63 -2.69 -7.54
C LEU A 166 7.01 -3.37 -6.21
N PRO A 167 6.76 -2.78 -5.04
CA PRO A 167 7.05 -3.46 -3.76
C PRO A 167 6.11 -4.64 -3.46
N GLU A 168 4.90 -4.66 -4.03
CA GLU A 168 3.84 -5.63 -3.71
C GLU A 168 4.26 -7.10 -3.96
N PRO A 169 4.83 -7.48 -5.13
CA PRO A 169 5.17 -8.87 -5.42
C PRO A 169 6.27 -9.43 -4.51
N THR A 170 7.26 -8.61 -4.17
CA THR A 170 8.37 -9.04 -3.29
C THR A 170 7.90 -9.16 -1.86
N GLN A 171 7.02 -8.26 -1.39
CA GLN A 171 6.39 -8.40 -0.09
C GLN A 171 5.51 -9.64 0.00
N ALA A 172 4.70 -9.91 -1.03
CA ALA A 172 3.79 -11.04 -1.04
C ALA A 172 4.56 -12.39 -1.00
N LEU A 173 5.66 -12.49 -1.77
CA LEU A 173 6.57 -13.63 -1.67
C LEU A 173 7.25 -13.71 -0.29
N ALA A 174 7.68 -12.60 0.29
CA ALA A 174 8.29 -12.58 1.62
C ALA A 174 7.33 -13.13 2.68
N ASN A 175 6.07 -12.68 2.63
CA ASN A 175 5.02 -13.15 3.52
C ASN A 175 4.83 -14.68 3.40
N LEU A 176 4.77 -15.21 2.17
CA LEU A 176 4.71 -16.65 1.95
C LEU A 176 5.92 -17.38 2.57
N ARG A 177 7.13 -16.85 2.40
CA ARG A 177 8.34 -17.43 2.99
C ARG A 177 8.32 -17.41 4.52
N LEU A 178 7.80 -16.35 5.14
CA LEU A 178 7.62 -16.28 6.59
C LEU A 178 6.62 -17.32 7.09
N VAL A 179 5.48 -17.48 6.41
CA VAL A 179 4.49 -18.54 6.73
C VAL A 179 5.11 -19.93 6.62
N GLN A 180 5.98 -20.15 5.62
CA GLN A 180 6.76 -21.38 5.44
C GLN A 180 7.91 -21.56 6.45
N GLN A 181 8.08 -20.64 7.40
CA GLN A 181 9.19 -20.60 8.37
C GLN A 181 10.57 -20.49 7.72
N ASN A 182 10.63 -19.92 6.51
CA ASN A 182 11.86 -19.71 5.74
C ASN A 182 12.29 -18.23 5.80
N LYS A 183 12.77 -17.80 6.98
CA LYS A 183 13.21 -16.43 7.22
C LYS A 183 14.36 -15.99 6.31
N GLU A 184 15.29 -16.89 6.00
CA GLU A 184 16.43 -16.61 5.12
C GLU A 184 15.98 -16.21 3.71
N ALA A 185 14.99 -16.89 3.14
CA ALA A 185 14.44 -16.52 1.84
C ALA A 185 13.58 -15.25 1.92
N ALA A 186 12.92 -14.99 3.05
CA ALA A 186 12.13 -13.78 3.26
C ALA A 186 13.02 -12.53 3.36
N ASP A 187 14.18 -12.63 4.01
CA ASP A 187 15.11 -11.53 4.25
C ASP A 187 15.49 -10.78 2.96
N GLY A 188 16.00 -11.49 1.95
CA GLY A 188 16.37 -10.87 0.67
C GLY A 188 15.18 -10.31 -0.13
N LEU A 189 13.97 -10.85 0.07
CA LEU A 189 12.76 -10.30 -0.54
C LEU A 189 12.30 -9.00 0.16
N LEU A 190 12.49 -8.91 1.48
CA LEU A 190 12.16 -7.72 2.26
C LEU A 190 13.20 -6.61 2.06
N GLU A 191 14.47 -6.94 1.86
CA GLU A 191 15.50 -6.00 1.39
C GLU A 191 15.09 -5.34 0.09
N GLU A 192 14.71 -6.16 -0.89
CA GLU A 192 14.25 -5.65 -2.17
C GLU A 192 12.95 -4.85 -2.04
N THR A 193 12.02 -5.25 -1.17
CA THR A 193 10.77 -4.52 -0.92
C THR A 193 11.04 -3.13 -0.35
N TYR A 194 11.86 -3.04 0.71
CA TYR A 194 12.24 -1.78 1.34
C TYR A 194 12.97 -0.86 0.36
N ARG A 195 13.92 -1.40 -0.41
CA ARG A 195 14.61 -0.65 -1.45
C ARG A 195 13.65 -0.07 -2.49
N ARG A 196 12.66 -0.85 -2.96
CA ARG A 196 11.66 -0.40 -3.93
C ARG A 196 10.78 0.73 -3.39
N ILE A 197 10.37 0.64 -2.12
CA ILE A 197 9.59 1.70 -1.47
C ILE A 197 10.38 3.02 -1.48
N ASN A 198 11.69 2.97 -1.19
CA ASN A 198 12.50 4.18 -1.06
C ASN A 198 13.04 4.72 -2.40
N GLU A 199 13.32 3.86 -3.37
CA GLU A 199 13.97 4.25 -4.63
C GLU A 199 12.98 4.40 -5.80
N ASN A 200 11.90 3.62 -5.83
CA ASN A 200 11.00 3.54 -6.98
C ASN A 200 9.66 4.27 -6.77
N CYS A 201 9.27 4.53 -5.52
CA CYS A 201 8.02 5.21 -5.21
C CYS A 201 8.25 6.71 -4.99
N ASP A 202 7.29 7.51 -5.46
CA ASP A 202 7.14 8.93 -5.16
C ASP A 202 5.87 9.17 -4.32
N GLU A 203 5.58 10.43 -3.98
CA GLU A 203 4.41 10.80 -3.17
C GLU A 203 3.08 10.28 -3.73
N ASN A 204 2.95 10.07 -5.04
CA ASN A 204 1.72 9.59 -5.68
C ASN A 204 1.68 8.06 -5.84
N SER A 205 2.80 7.38 -5.66
CA SER A 205 2.96 5.93 -5.88
C SER A 205 3.43 5.18 -4.63
N LEU A 206 3.56 5.89 -3.51
CA LEU A 206 3.87 5.30 -2.21
C LEU A 206 2.73 4.36 -1.78
N PRO A 207 3.06 3.13 -1.32
CA PRO A 207 2.04 2.21 -0.82
C PRO A 207 1.29 2.76 0.40
N SER A 208 0.10 2.21 0.65
CA SER A 208 -0.75 2.60 1.77
C SER A 208 -0.04 2.47 3.12
N LEU A 209 -0.54 3.19 4.13
CA LEU A 209 -0.06 3.08 5.52
C LEU A 209 -0.14 1.63 6.02
N GLU A 210 -1.21 0.92 5.66
CA GLU A 210 -1.39 -0.49 6.00
C GLU A 210 -0.32 -1.38 5.37
N PHE A 211 -0.04 -1.20 4.07
CA PHE A 211 1.00 -1.95 3.37
C PHE A 211 2.36 -1.74 4.02
N ARG A 212 2.77 -0.47 4.24
CA ARG A 212 4.06 -0.12 4.85
C ARG A 212 4.17 -0.62 6.30
N THR A 213 3.07 -0.57 7.05
CA THR A 213 3.01 -1.14 8.41
C THR A 213 3.21 -2.65 8.38
N ALA A 214 2.59 -3.35 7.43
CA ALA A 214 2.80 -4.78 7.25
C ALA A 214 4.25 -5.10 6.85
N THR A 215 4.86 -4.31 5.96
CA THR A 215 6.29 -4.42 5.62
C THR A 215 7.16 -4.29 6.88
N GLY A 216 6.91 -3.27 7.70
CA GLY A 216 7.65 -3.04 8.95
C GLY A 216 7.56 -4.21 9.92
N LYS A 217 6.37 -4.82 10.07
CA LYS A 217 6.18 -6.03 10.90
C LYS A 217 6.99 -7.21 10.36
N MET A 218 7.02 -7.41 9.04
CA MET A 218 7.81 -8.47 8.41
C MET A 218 9.33 -8.22 8.55
N LEU A 219 9.78 -6.97 8.41
CA LEU A 219 11.18 -6.57 8.64
C LEU A 219 11.61 -6.86 10.09
N ILE A 220 10.75 -6.59 11.07
CA ILE A 220 11.00 -6.97 12.48
C ILE A 220 11.15 -8.49 12.62
N GLU A 221 10.32 -9.28 11.93
CA GLU A 221 10.35 -10.74 12.01
C GLU A 221 11.64 -11.36 11.44
N VAL A 222 12.23 -10.72 10.42
CA VAL A 222 13.56 -11.07 9.88
C VAL A 222 14.71 -10.32 10.55
N GLU A 223 14.46 -9.62 11.67
CA GLU A 223 15.47 -8.95 12.49
C GLU A 223 16.18 -7.76 11.80
N ARG A 224 15.57 -7.18 10.76
CA ARG A 224 16.04 -5.96 10.06
C ARG A 224 15.51 -4.71 10.75
N TYR A 225 15.93 -4.52 11.99
CA TYR A 225 15.34 -3.53 12.90
C TYR A 225 15.52 -2.08 12.44
N GLU A 226 16.68 -1.72 11.86
CA GLU A 226 16.95 -0.37 11.37
C GLU A 226 15.96 0.06 10.28
N GLU A 227 15.81 -0.78 9.25
CA GLU A 227 14.90 -0.54 8.13
C GLU A 227 13.44 -0.61 8.57
N ALA A 228 13.11 -1.49 9.52
CA ALA A 228 11.78 -1.53 10.11
C ALA A 228 11.44 -0.22 10.83
N SER A 229 12.35 0.31 11.66
CA SER A 229 12.12 1.58 12.36
C SER A 229 12.00 2.74 11.38
N ASP A 230 12.89 2.85 10.40
CA ASP A 230 12.85 3.93 9.39
C ASP A 230 11.52 3.95 8.64
N LEU A 231 11.08 2.79 8.12
CA LEU A 231 9.83 2.70 7.39
C LEU A 231 8.61 3.02 8.26
N LEU A 232 8.57 2.49 9.50
CA LEU A 232 7.45 2.71 10.42
C LEU A 232 7.39 4.15 10.95
N GLU A 233 8.53 4.79 11.18
CA GLU A 233 8.58 6.22 11.52
C GLU A 233 8.06 7.08 10.37
N GLY A 234 8.34 6.70 9.11
CA GLY A 234 7.72 7.31 7.94
C GLY A 234 6.18 7.21 7.96
N VAL A 235 5.62 6.06 8.34
CA VAL A 235 4.17 5.89 8.54
C VAL A 235 3.65 6.81 9.66
N MET A 236 4.39 6.94 10.76
CA MET A 236 4.01 7.79 11.90
C MET A 236 4.00 9.28 11.58
N GLN A 237 4.75 9.75 10.58
CA GLN A 237 4.68 11.14 10.11
C GLN A 237 3.33 11.46 9.46
N GLU A 238 2.64 10.45 8.92
CA GLU A 238 1.32 10.57 8.29
C GLU A 238 0.18 10.27 9.27
N ASP A 239 0.35 9.27 10.15
CA ASP A 239 -0.61 8.90 11.20
C ASP A 239 0.09 8.56 12.53
N ASP A 240 0.09 9.49 13.47
CA ASP A 240 0.65 9.33 14.81
C ASP A 240 -0.36 8.85 15.87
N GLU A 241 -1.63 8.63 15.47
CA GLU A 241 -2.72 8.23 16.38
C GLU A 241 -2.81 6.70 16.57
N ASN A 242 -2.00 5.92 15.86
CA ASN A 242 -1.93 4.47 16.00
C ASN A 242 -0.94 4.02 17.10
N ALA A 243 -1.47 3.55 18.23
CA ALA A 243 -0.66 3.04 19.35
C ALA A 243 0.22 1.82 19.00
N GLU A 244 -0.15 1.05 17.97
CA GLU A 244 0.64 -0.09 17.50
C GLU A 244 1.97 0.36 16.91
N LEU A 245 2.00 1.45 16.13
CA LEU A 245 3.23 1.95 15.51
C LEU A 245 4.28 2.32 16.57
N TRP A 246 3.85 3.02 17.64
CA TRP A 246 4.71 3.34 18.78
C TRP A 246 5.29 2.08 19.45
N PHE A 247 4.50 1.00 19.53
CA PHE A 247 4.96 -0.27 20.09
C PHE A 247 6.00 -0.95 19.17
N LEU A 248 5.74 -0.97 17.86
CA LEU A 248 6.61 -1.61 16.87
C LEU A 248 7.97 -0.89 16.80
N VAL A 249 7.97 0.44 16.69
CA VAL A 249 9.21 1.24 16.64
C VAL A 249 9.99 1.12 17.96
N GLY A 250 9.30 1.17 19.11
CA GLY A 250 9.94 0.91 20.41
C GLY A 250 10.55 -0.49 20.52
N THR A 251 9.95 -1.48 19.85
CA THR A 251 10.49 -2.85 19.76
C THR A 251 11.76 -2.89 18.91
N CYS A 252 11.82 -2.16 17.79
CA CYS A 252 13.03 -2.02 16.98
C CYS A 252 14.17 -1.39 17.81
N TYR A 253 13.95 -0.22 18.43
CA TYR A 253 14.98 0.43 19.25
C TYR A 253 15.46 -0.46 20.40
N ARG A 254 14.55 -1.21 21.04
CA ARG A 254 14.93 -2.16 22.09
C ARG A 254 15.83 -3.27 21.55
N ALA A 255 15.54 -3.78 20.36
CA ALA A 255 16.34 -4.83 19.73
C ALA A 255 17.72 -4.33 19.27
N MET A 256 17.82 -3.05 18.88
CA MET A 256 19.07 -2.35 18.55
C MET A 256 19.86 -1.88 19.79
N ASP A 257 19.39 -2.21 21.00
CA ASP A 257 19.95 -1.81 22.29
C ASP A 257 19.96 -0.30 22.60
N ASP A 258 19.23 0.50 21.81
CA ASP A 258 18.94 1.91 22.08
C ASP A 258 17.81 2.03 23.11
N LEU A 259 18.15 1.72 24.36
CA LEU A 259 17.19 1.68 25.45
C LEU A 259 16.52 3.04 25.76
N PRO A 260 17.23 4.19 25.68
CA PRO A 260 16.59 5.50 25.87
C PRO A 260 15.46 5.76 24.88
N ASN A 261 15.71 5.57 23.58
CA ASN A 261 14.67 5.77 22.57
C ASN A 261 13.56 4.72 22.72
N ALA A 262 13.91 3.45 22.92
CA ALA A 262 12.92 2.39 23.17
C ALA A 262 11.96 2.77 24.32
N LEU A 263 12.51 3.27 25.42
CA LEU A 263 11.71 3.70 26.57
C LEU A 263 10.76 4.84 26.21
N GLU A 264 11.20 5.85 25.47
CA GLU A 264 10.33 6.95 25.04
C GLU A 264 9.14 6.43 24.22
N PHE A 265 9.39 5.60 23.21
CA PHE A 265 8.36 5.03 22.35
C PHE A 265 7.36 4.16 23.15
N PHE A 266 7.84 3.30 24.06
CA PHE A 266 6.94 2.52 24.93
C PHE A 266 6.14 3.39 25.89
N GLU A 267 6.69 4.51 26.40
CA GLU A 267 5.93 5.44 27.23
C GLU A 267 4.83 6.17 26.46
N LYS A 268 5.08 6.51 25.18
CA LYS A 268 4.07 7.07 24.27
C LYS A 268 2.98 6.05 23.97
N CYS A 269 3.35 4.83 23.57
CA CYS A 269 2.40 3.72 23.37
C CYS A 269 1.51 3.51 24.61
N ARG A 270 2.11 3.44 25.80
CA ARG A 270 1.40 3.34 27.09
C ARG A 270 0.42 4.49 27.30
N SER A 271 0.82 5.72 27.01
CA SER A 271 -0.02 6.91 27.16
C SER A 271 -1.26 6.83 26.26
N MET A 272 -1.08 6.40 25.02
CA MET A 272 -2.17 6.24 24.04
C MET A 272 -3.13 5.12 24.44
N LEU A 273 -2.62 3.96 24.84
CA LEU A 273 -3.44 2.87 25.36
C LEU A 273 -4.24 3.29 26.61
N LYS A 274 -3.65 4.10 27.52
CA LYS A 274 -4.37 4.66 28.68
C LYS A 274 -5.44 5.67 28.27
N LYS A 275 -5.19 6.49 27.24
CA LYS A 275 -6.19 7.40 26.65
C LYS A 275 -7.35 6.62 26.04
N LEU A 276 -7.08 5.60 25.23
CA LEU A 276 -8.07 4.71 24.62
C LEU A 276 -8.90 3.98 25.68
N LYS A 277 -8.26 3.43 26.71
CA LYS A 277 -8.96 2.80 27.85
C LYS A 277 -9.94 3.76 28.54
N LYS A 278 -9.56 5.03 28.71
CA LYS A 278 -10.44 6.04 29.31
C LYS A 278 -11.63 6.39 28.41
N GLN A 279 -11.43 6.39 27.09
CA GLN A 279 -12.47 6.68 26.10
C GLN A 279 -13.47 5.53 25.98
N LEU A 280 -12.99 4.30 25.81
CA LEU A 280 -13.80 3.11 25.57
C LEU A 280 -14.38 2.49 26.85
N ARG A 281 -13.73 2.69 28.00
CA ARG A 281 -14.15 2.15 29.32
C ARG A 281 -14.40 0.64 29.28
N ASP A 282 -15.66 0.22 29.31
CA ASP A 282 -16.06 -1.19 29.34
C ASP A 282 -15.87 -1.88 27.98
N GLU A 283 -15.73 -1.11 26.89
CA GLU A 283 -15.46 -1.61 25.53
C GLU A 283 -13.95 -1.77 25.25
N PHE A 284 -13.09 -1.41 26.21
CA PHE A 284 -11.64 -1.53 26.03
C PHE A 284 -11.18 -2.99 26.14
N TYR A 285 -10.70 -3.55 25.03
CA TYR A 285 -10.30 -4.96 24.93
C TYR A 285 -8.77 -5.19 24.93
N LEU A 286 -7.97 -4.12 24.98
CA LEU A 286 -6.50 -4.21 24.91
C LEU A 286 -5.82 -4.19 26.29
N GLN A 287 -6.43 -4.83 27.30
CA GLN A 287 -5.92 -4.81 28.67
C GLN A 287 -4.57 -5.54 28.79
N ASP A 288 -4.43 -6.68 28.13
CA ASP A 288 -3.21 -7.49 28.17
C ASP A 288 -2.05 -6.76 27.49
N GLN A 289 -2.31 -6.08 26.36
CA GLN A 289 -1.32 -5.27 25.67
C GLN A 289 -0.86 -4.09 26.54
N LEU A 290 -1.79 -3.41 27.22
CA LEU A 290 -1.45 -2.32 28.13
C LEU A 290 -0.58 -2.80 29.30
N GLU A 291 -0.91 -3.97 29.88
CA GLU A 291 -0.11 -4.57 30.96
C GLU A 291 1.30 -4.95 30.48
N SER A 292 1.41 -5.58 29.30
CA SER A 292 2.70 -5.91 28.67
C SER A 292 3.58 -4.68 28.43
N VAL A 293 2.98 -3.57 27.98
CA VAL A 293 3.71 -2.29 27.80
C VAL A 293 4.09 -1.68 29.15
N ASP A 294 3.21 -1.70 30.15
CA ASP A 294 3.52 -1.23 31.51
C ASP A 294 4.72 -2.00 32.11
N GLU A 295 4.75 -3.33 31.96
CA GLU A 295 5.87 -4.18 32.39
C GLU A 295 7.17 -3.86 31.64
N THR A 296 7.09 -3.72 30.31
CA THR A 296 8.24 -3.37 29.46
C THR A 296 8.85 -2.03 29.88
N VAL A 297 8.03 -1.01 30.13
CA VAL A 297 8.50 0.31 30.59
C VAL A 297 9.22 0.20 31.95
N VAL A 298 8.69 -0.59 32.89
CA VAL A 298 9.34 -0.80 34.20
C VAL A 298 10.68 -1.50 34.04
N ALA A 299 10.73 -2.56 33.23
CA ALA A 299 11.95 -3.31 32.95
C ALA A 299 13.03 -2.45 32.28
N LEU A 300 12.67 -1.63 31.29
CA LEU A 300 13.59 -0.72 30.62
C LEU A 300 14.17 0.31 31.58
N LYS A 301 13.33 0.95 32.41
CA LYS A 301 13.79 1.91 33.42
C LYS A 301 14.78 1.30 34.41
N ALA A 302 14.51 0.08 34.87
CA ALA A 302 15.42 -0.63 35.77
C ALA A 302 16.74 -0.96 35.07
N THR A 303 16.68 -1.43 33.82
CA THR A 303 17.86 -1.78 33.01
C THR A 303 18.74 -0.56 32.76
N ILE A 304 18.16 0.54 32.28
CA ILE A 304 18.86 1.81 32.04
C ILE A 304 19.52 2.33 33.32
N ALA A 305 18.79 2.33 34.45
CA ALA A 305 19.33 2.79 35.73
C ALA A 305 20.47 1.90 36.28
N SER A 306 20.56 0.65 35.83
CA SER A 306 21.61 -0.29 36.22
C SER A 306 22.84 -0.25 35.32
N ARG A 307 22.77 0.40 34.15
CA ARG A 307 23.93 0.58 33.28
C ARG A 307 24.93 1.54 33.94
N PRO A 308 26.22 1.19 33.99
CA PRO A 308 27.23 2.19 34.32
C PRO A 308 27.13 3.35 33.31
N PRO A 309 27.40 4.59 33.72
CA PRO A 309 27.49 5.70 32.76
C PRO A 309 28.48 5.28 31.67
N GLU A 310 28.10 5.45 30.40
CA GLU A 310 29.03 5.30 29.29
C GLU A 310 30.24 6.19 29.61
N GLU A 311 31.43 5.58 29.65
CA GLU A 311 32.66 6.35 29.67
C GLU A 311 32.66 7.09 28.34
N ASP A 312 32.38 8.40 28.38
CA ASP A 312 32.54 9.29 27.23
C ASP A 312 33.91 8.97 26.62
N GLU A 313 33.95 8.32 25.46
CA GLU A 313 35.17 8.19 24.69
C GLU A 313 35.55 9.63 24.35
N ASP A 314 36.53 10.12 25.10
CA ASP A 314 37.04 11.48 25.09
C ASP A 314 37.06 12.03 23.66
N GLU A 315 36.42 13.17 23.48
CA GLU A 315 36.63 14.05 22.33
C GLU A 315 38.16 14.20 22.15
N GLU A 316 38.73 13.47 21.19
CA GLU A 316 40.06 13.80 20.67
C GLU A 316 39.92 15.17 20.01
N SER A 317 40.16 16.20 20.83
CA SER A 317 40.38 17.56 20.38
C SER A 317 41.57 17.52 19.42
N GLU A 318 41.31 17.53 18.11
CA GLU A 318 42.32 17.79 17.10
C GLU A 318 42.83 19.22 17.30
N ASN A 319 43.91 19.30 18.07
CA ASN A 319 44.71 20.46 18.33
C ASN A 319 45.68 20.63 17.15
N ASP A 320 45.21 21.13 16.02
CA ASP A 320 46.08 21.52 14.90
C ASP A 320 46.32 23.03 14.92
N GLU A 321 47.25 23.44 15.80
CA GLU A 321 48.03 24.65 15.57
C GLU A 321 49.30 24.33 14.77
N ASP A 322 49.46 25.12 13.71
CA ASP A 322 50.68 25.46 12.98
C ASP A 322 51.25 24.47 11.94
N VAL A 323 51.34 24.90 10.67
CA VAL A 323 52.62 25.27 10.02
C VAL A 323 52.37 26.14 8.76
N SER A 324 52.62 27.45 8.92
CA SER A 324 53.40 28.36 8.07
C SER A 324 53.26 28.43 6.51
N ALA A 325 53.10 29.69 6.08
CA ALA A 325 53.95 30.43 5.12
C ALA A 325 53.67 30.41 3.59
N SER A 326 53.30 31.61 3.14
CA SER A 326 53.79 32.35 1.95
C SER A 326 53.46 31.85 0.54
N ALA A 327 52.70 32.65 -0.21
CA ALA A 327 53.10 33.13 -1.53
C ALA A 327 52.30 34.38 -1.95
N GLU A 328 53.01 35.31 -2.55
CA GLU A 328 52.63 36.65 -2.98
C GLU A 328 51.74 36.67 -4.24
N THR A 329 50.87 37.69 -4.33
CA THR A 329 50.42 38.42 -5.55
C THR A 329 49.73 37.62 -6.68
N VAL A 330 48.59 38.05 -7.22
CA VAL A 330 48.41 39.05 -8.29
C VAL A 330 46.88 39.25 -8.41
N GLY A 331 46.33 40.45 -8.33
CA GLY A 331 46.02 41.26 -9.52
C GLY A 331 44.61 41.83 -9.42
N GLN A 332 44.51 43.15 -9.60
CA GLN A 332 43.27 43.94 -9.66
C GLN A 332 42.33 43.49 -10.77
N GLN A 333 41.01 43.61 -10.56
CA GLN A 333 40.19 44.57 -11.32
C GLN A 333 38.76 44.66 -10.78
N ASP A 334 38.37 45.90 -10.53
CA ASP A 334 37.00 46.37 -10.31
C ASP A 334 36.10 46.07 -11.51
N VAL A 335 34.86 45.64 -11.27
CA VAL A 335 33.70 46.07 -12.08
C VAL A 335 32.49 46.25 -11.15
N GLU A 336 31.90 47.42 -11.28
CA GLU A 336 30.74 47.97 -10.62
C GLU A 336 29.43 47.18 -10.83
N MET A 337 28.59 47.27 -9.79
CA MET A 337 27.13 47.51 -9.80
C MET A 337 26.31 47.17 -11.04
N GLU A 338 25.23 46.41 -10.86
CA GLU A 338 23.85 46.92 -10.74
C GLU A 338 22.87 45.77 -10.51
N GLU A 339 21.78 46.12 -9.83
CA GLU A 339 20.44 45.52 -9.65
C GLU A 339 20.11 44.12 -10.19
#